data_AF-A7SI50-F1
#
_entry.id   AF-A7SI50-F1
#
_cell.length_a   1.000
_cell.length_b   1.000
_cell.length_c   1.000
_cell.angle_alpha   90.00
_cell.angle_beta   90.00
_cell.angle_gamma   90.00
#
_symmetry.space_group_name_H-M   'P 1'
#
loop_
_entity.id
_entity.type
_entity.pdbx_description
1 polymer ?
#
loop_
_entity_poly.entity_id
_entity_poly.type
_entity_poly.pdbx_seq_one_letter_code
_entity_poly.pdbx_strand_id
1 'polypeptide(L)' 'KFSTKSDVWSYGIFMWELFSFGRVPYPRVPLSDVVAKVEKGYRMESPDGCPPEVYQIMRDSWEMNPNARPTFGDIHRRL' A
#
# COMPACT_ATOMS: atom_id res chain seq x y z
N LYS A 1 -0.96 15.99 -4.82
CA LYS A 1 0.30 16.73 -4.58
C LYS A 1 1.45 15.72 -4.58
N PHE A 2 2.41 15.88 -5.48
CA PHE A 2 3.55 14.96 -5.59
C PHE A 2 4.55 15.20 -4.46
N SER A 3 5.07 14.12 -3.88
CA SER A 3 6.10 14.14 -2.83
C SER A 3 6.69 12.74 -2.65
N THR A 4 7.84 12.62 -1.98
CA THR A 4 8.36 11.30 -1.57
C THR A 4 7.34 10.48 -0.77
N LYS A 5 6.43 11.14 -0.03
CA LYS A 5 5.34 10.47 0.70
C LYS A 5 4.23 9.93 -0.21
N SER A 6 3.99 10.55 -1.37
CA SER A 6 3.11 9.94 -2.39
C SER A 6 3.78 8.75 -3.05
N ASP A 7 5.10 8.79 -3.24
CA ASP A 7 5.84 7.66 -3.82
C ASP A 7 5.85 6.45 -2.87
N VAL A 8 5.93 6.67 -1.56
CA VAL A 8 5.78 5.61 -0.53
C VAL A 8 4.43 4.90 -0.65
N TRP A 9 3.35 5.64 -0.91
CA TRP A 9 2.04 5.02 -1.14
C TRP A 9 2.06 4.09 -2.35
N SER A 10 2.56 4.60 -3.49
CA SER A 10 2.68 3.82 -4.73
C SER A 10 3.60 2.62 -4.54
N TYR A 11 4.65 2.74 -3.74
CA TYR A 11 5.52 1.63 -3.38
C TYR A 11 4.78 0.54 -2.59
N GLY A 12 3.89 0.91 -1.66
CA GLY A 12 3.02 -0.05 -0.98
C GLY A 12 2.11 -0.81 -1.97
N ILE A 13 1.57 -0.13 -2.98
CA ILE A 13 0.80 -0.78 -4.06
C ILE A 13 1.69 -1.76 -4.84
N PHE A 14 2.88 -1.32 -5.24
CA PHE A 14 3.85 -2.18 -5.94
C PHE A 14 4.23 -3.42 -5.12
N MET A 15 4.46 -3.28 -3.81
CA MET A 15 4.72 -4.42 -2.93
C MET A 15 3.53 -5.38 -2.94
N TRP A 16 2.30 -4.88 -2.87
CA TRP A 16 1.11 -5.74 -2.96
C TRP A 16 1.04 -6.48 -4.30
N GLU A 17 1.34 -5.82 -5.41
CA GLU A 17 1.42 -6.45 -6.74
C GLU A 17 2.49 -7.55 -6.78
N LEU A 18 3.68 -7.28 -6.22
CA LEU A 18 4.78 -8.24 -6.15
C LEU A 18 4.40 -9.49 -5.35
N PHE A 19 3.87 -9.32 -4.13
CA PHE A 19 3.51 -10.44 -3.25
C PHE A 19 2.23 -11.16 -3.65
N SER A 20 1.41 -10.55 -4.52
CA SER A 20 0.25 -11.19 -5.11
C SER A 20 0.55 -11.89 -6.44
N PHE A 21 1.83 -11.98 -6.83
CA PHE A 21 2.28 -12.54 -8.12
C PHE A 21 1.68 -11.82 -9.34
N GLY A 22 1.62 -10.50 -9.28
CA GLY A 22 1.20 -9.64 -10.39
C GLY A 22 -0.32 -9.52 -10.55
N ARG A 23 -1.11 -9.77 -9.50
CA ARG A 23 -2.56 -9.48 -9.54
C ARG A 23 -2.78 -7.97 -9.66
N VAL A 24 -3.90 -7.60 -10.28
CA VAL A 24 -4.31 -6.19 -10.39
C VAL A 24 -4.71 -5.65 -9.01
N PRO A 25 -4.17 -4.50 -8.57
CA PRO A 25 -4.56 -3.85 -7.33
C PRO A 25 -6.06 -3.58 -7.23
N TYR A 26 -6.58 -3.54 -6.01
CA TYR A 26 -7.99 -3.32 -5.70
C TYR A 26 -8.91 -4.32 -6.43
N PRO A 27 -8.70 -5.64 -6.23
CA PRO A 27 -9.46 -6.65 -6.94
C PRO A 27 -10.97 -6.46 -6.71
N ARG A 28 -11.76 -6.55 -7.78
CA ARG A 28 -13.23 -6.40 -7.78
C ARG A 28 -13.71 -5.00 -7.37
N VAL A 29 -12.84 -3.99 -7.37
CA VAL A 29 -13.23 -2.59 -7.21
C VAL A 29 -13.11 -1.88 -8.57
N PRO A 30 -14.18 -1.29 -9.10
CA PRO A 30 -14.09 -0.43 -10.27
C PRO A 30 -13.11 0.72 -10.02
N LEU A 31 -12.26 1.06 -10.99
CA LEU A 31 -11.25 2.11 -10.84
C LEU A 31 -11.85 3.46 -10.41
N SER A 32 -13.06 3.77 -10.90
CA SER A 32 -13.84 4.96 -10.51
C SER A 32 -14.15 5.03 -9.01
N ASP A 33 -14.22 3.89 -8.33
CA ASP A 33 -14.69 3.78 -6.96
C ASP A 33 -13.53 3.65 -5.96
N VAL A 34 -12.32 3.38 -6.46
CA VAL A 34 -11.13 3.13 -5.62
C VAL A 34 -10.87 4.31 -4.68
N VAL A 35 -10.86 5.54 -5.21
CA VAL A 35 -10.60 6.75 -4.41
C VAL A 35 -11.62 6.87 -3.28
N ALA A 36 -12.92 6.78 -3.60
CA ALA A 36 -13.98 6.90 -2.62
C ALA A 36 -13.93 5.79 -1.55
N LYS A 37 -13.53 4.57 -1.90
CA LYS A 37 -13.34 3.49 -0.92
C LYS A 37 -12.14 3.74 -0.02
N VAL A 38 -11.01 4.16 -0.59
CA VAL A 38 -9.78 4.45 0.17
C VAL A 38 -9.99 5.58 1.17
N GLU A 39 -10.73 6.63 0.78
CA GLU A 39 -11.12 7.74 1.66
C GLU A 39 -12.04 7.28 2.81
N LYS A 40 -12.86 6.25 2.59
CA LYS A 40 -13.68 5.60 3.63
C LYS A 40 -12.90 4.60 4.50
N GLY A 41 -11.58 4.51 4.31
CA GLY A 41 -10.70 3.65 5.12
C GLY A 41 -10.47 2.24 4.56
N TYR A 42 -10.96 1.93 3.36
CA TYR A 42 -10.66 0.64 2.73
C TYR A 42 -9.16 0.49 2.46
N ARG A 43 -8.61 -0.68 2.76
CA ARG A 43 -7.26 -1.11 2.38
C ARG A 43 -7.34 -2.51 1.80
N MET A 44 -6.46 -2.82 0.84
CA MET A 44 -6.38 -4.17 0.28
C MET A 44 -6.02 -5.17 1.37
N GLU A 45 -6.55 -6.39 1.25
CA GLU A 45 -6.20 -7.50 2.13
C GLU A 45 -4.78 -8.00 1.85
N SER A 46 -4.20 -8.71 2.82
CA SER A 46 -2.88 -9.32 2.66
C SER A 46 -2.93 -10.36 1.53
N PRO A 47 -1.97 -10.35 0.58
CA PRO A 47 -1.85 -11.42 -0.39
C PRO A 47 -1.64 -12.78 0.26
N ASP A 48 -2.07 -13.85 -0.42
CA ASP A 48 -1.91 -15.22 0.02
C ASP A 48 -0.41 -15.55 0.23
N GLY A 49 -0.03 -15.98 1.43
CA GLY A 49 1.37 -16.31 1.76
C GLY A 49 2.30 -15.11 1.95
N CYS A 50 1.78 -13.87 1.96
CA CYS A 50 2.58 -12.69 2.28
C CYS A 50 2.98 -12.67 3.77
N PRO A 51 4.28 -12.49 4.10
CA PRO A 51 4.72 -12.38 5.48
C PRO A 51 4.02 -11.22 6.22
N PRO A 52 3.58 -11.40 7.49
CA PRO A 52 2.88 -10.36 8.24
C PRO A 52 3.65 -9.04 8.34
N GLU A 53 4.97 -9.09 8.48
CA GLU A 53 5.85 -7.94 8.60
C GLU A 53 5.84 -7.10 7.32
N VAL A 54 5.84 -7.77 6.16
CA VAL A 54 5.77 -7.14 4.85
C VAL A 54 4.40 -6.49 4.65
N TYR A 55 3.31 -7.19 4.98
CA TYR A 55 1.98 -6.61 4.89
C TYR A 55 1.82 -5.40 5.83
N GLN A 56 2.44 -5.42 7.02
CA GLN A 56 2.45 -4.26 7.90
C GLN A 56 3.14 -3.06 7.25
N ILE A 57 4.26 -3.27 6.53
CA ILE A 57 4.92 -2.19 5.76
C ILE A 57 3.96 -1.62 4.70
N MET A 58 3.22 -2.47 3.98
CA MET A 58 2.22 -2.01 3.00
C MET A 58 1.14 -1.16 3.68
N ARG A 59 0.61 -1.62 4.82
CA ARG A 59 -0.41 -0.91 5.61
C ARG A 59 0.06 0.46 6.07
N ASP A 60 1.26 0.54 6.63
CA ASP A 60 1.85 1.81 7.10
C ASP A 60 2.10 2.78 5.93
N SER A 61 2.47 2.23 4.75
CA SER A 61 2.65 3.01 3.52
C SER A 61 1.34 3.61 3.00
N TRP A 62 0.20 2.99 3.34
CA TRP A 62 -1.14 3.44 2.99
C TRP A 62 -1.82 4.29 4.08
N GLU A 63 -1.06 4.92 4.96
CA GLU A 63 -1.62 5.88 5.91
C GLU A 63 -2.22 7.10 5.20
N MET A 64 -3.40 7.54 5.63
CA MET A 64 -4.05 8.71 5.04
C MET A 64 -3.25 9.98 5.29
N ASN A 65 -2.71 10.11 6.51
CA ASN A 65 -1.78 11.18 6.86
C ASN A 65 -0.40 10.91 6.22
N PRO A 66 0.08 11.74 5.27
CA PRO A 66 1.37 11.52 4.62
C PRO A 66 2.55 11.52 5.60
N ASN A 67 2.43 12.21 6.74
CA ASN A 67 3.49 12.28 7.75
C ASN A 67 3.57 11.00 8.60
N ALA A 68 2.49 10.22 8.68
CA ALA A 68 2.47 8.93 9.38
C ALA A 68 3.07 7.79 8.55
N ARG A 69 3.21 7.98 7.22
CA ARG A 69 3.83 7.00 6.34
C ARG A 69 5.33 6.87 6.66
N PRO A 70 5.92 5.68 6.57
CA PRO A 70 7.36 5.50 6.74
C PRO A 70 8.15 6.25 5.65
N THR A 71 9.45 6.44 5.88
CA THR A 71 10.38 6.83 4.80
C THR A 71 10.90 5.58 4.08
N PHE A 72 11.45 5.74 2.88
CA PHE A 72 12.13 4.62 2.21
C PHE A 72 13.29 4.04 3.05
N GLY A 73 13.97 4.86 3.84
CA GLY A 73 14.99 4.39 4.79
C GLY A 73 14.40 3.53 5.91
N ASP A 74 13.21 3.87 6.41
CA ASP A 74 12.50 3.03 7.39
C ASP A 74 12.06 1.70 6.78
N ILE A 75 11.53 1.73 5.56
CA ILE A 75 11.11 0.54 4.82
C ILE A 75 12.30 -0.40 4.61
N HIS A 76 13.43 0.13 4.11
CA HIS A 76 14.64 -0.66 3.86
C HIS A 76 15.22 -1.29 5.13
N ARG A 77 15.01 -0.70 6.31
CA ARG A 77 15.45 -1.29 7.60
C ARG A 77 14.53 -2.40 8.10
N ARG A 78 13.30 -2.47 7.62
CA ARG A 78 12.27 -3.43 8.06
C ARG A 78 12.16 -4.65 7.14
N LEU A 79 12.71 -4.56 5.93
CA LEU A 79 12.87 -5.65 4.97
C LEU A 79 14.20 -6.36 5.23
#